data_AF-A0A1I2A1L3-F1
#
_entry.id   AF-A0A1I2A1L3-F1
#
_cell.length_a   1.000
_cell.length_b   1.000
_cell.length_c   1.000
_cell.angle_alpha   90.00
_cell.angle_beta   90.00
_cell.angle_gamma   90.00
#
_symmetry.space_group_name_H-M   'P 1'
#
loop_
_entity.id
_entity.type
_entity.pdbx_description
1 polymer ?
#
loop_
_entity_poly.entity_id
_entity_poly.type
_entity_poly.pdbx_seq_one_letter_code
_entity_poly.pdbx_strand_id
1 'polypeptide(L)'
;MSIVSLDEARAHCRVDAGYPADQLQGYLDAAIHAAADYLNRDIFADSDALDAAMDAVPGAIGQASDAYEAARAAASGMTNAAAASAALSIAEQRWAIAQHLATRTRFGIVATPSIAAAIKLTLGHLFANRESVVSGVNAAAVELPLGVQYLLSPYRRVMMP
;
A
#
# COMPACT_ATOMS: atom_id res chain seq x y z
N MET A 1 -15.07 -8.65 -0.14
CA MET A 1 -15.75 -7.41 0.31
C MET A 1 -14.79 -6.21 0.19
N SER A 2 -15.21 -4.96 0.41
CA SER A 2 -14.27 -3.82 0.49
C SER A 2 -13.89 -3.55 1.94
N ILE A 3 -12.67 -3.08 2.20
CA ILE A 3 -12.19 -2.70 3.55
C ILE A 3 -13.02 -1.52 4.10
N VAL A 4 -13.29 -0.54 3.24
CA VAL A 4 -14.23 0.56 3.47
C VAL A 4 -14.99 0.77 2.16
N SER A 5 -16.31 0.80 2.21
CA SER A 5 -17.13 1.09 1.03
C SER A 5 -17.14 2.58 0.70
N LEU A 6 -17.46 2.93 -0.55
CA LEU A 6 -17.63 4.34 -0.93
C LEU A 6 -18.76 5.02 -0.16
N ASP A 7 -19.82 4.30 0.20
CA ASP A 7 -20.91 4.86 1.01
C ASP A 7 -20.47 5.18 2.44
N GLU A 8 -19.64 4.31 3.05
CA GLU A 8 -19.03 4.62 4.35
C GLU A 8 -18.05 5.78 4.27
N ALA A 9 -17.26 5.87 3.19
CA ALA A 9 -16.37 6.99 2.93
C ALA A 9 -17.16 8.31 2.80
N ARG A 10 -18.29 8.30 2.07
CA ARG A 10 -19.18 9.46 1.93
C ARG A 10 -19.75 9.88 3.28
N ALA A 11 -20.27 8.91 4.04
CA ALA A 11 -20.81 9.15 5.37
C ALA A 11 -19.74 9.75 6.32
N HIS A 12 -18.49 9.26 6.23
CA HIS A 12 -17.39 9.77 7.04
C HIS A 12 -17.00 11.21 6.66
N CYS A 13 -16.85 11.49 5.36
CA CYS A 13 -16.53 12.82 4.83
C CYS A 13 -17.71 13.80 4.84
N ARG A 14 -18.92 13.33 5.20
CA ARG A 14 -20.18 14.11 5.21
C ARG A 14 -20.48 14.77 3.86
N VAL A 15 -20.18 14.06 2.78
CA VAL A 15 -20.48 14.49 1.41
C VAL A 15 -21.80 13.89 0.93
N ASP A 16 -22.47 14.58 0.01
CA ASP A 16 -23.71 14.12 -0.58
C ASP A 16 -23.50 12.98 -1.60
N ALA A 17 -24.59 12.37 -2.03
CA ALA A 17 -24.55 11.32 -3.05
C ALA A 17 -24.08 11.83 -4.43
N GLY A 18 -24.14 13.14 -4.66
CA GLY A 18 -23.69 13.79 -5.89
C GLY A 18 -22.18 14.05 -5.96
N TYR A 19 -21.45 13.87 -4.85
CA TYR A 19 -20.00 14.07 -4.83
C TYR A 19 -19.28 13.10 -5.79
N PRO A 20 -18.33 13.57 -6.61
CA PRO A 20 -17.60 12.74 -7.56
C PRO A 20 -16.94 11.53 -6.89
N ALA A 21 -17.38 10.33 -7.29
CA ALA A 21 -16.92 9.08 -6.68
C ALA A 21 -15.43 8.80 -6.96
N ASP A 22 -14.93 9.23 -8.10
CA ASP A 22 -13.53 9.15 -8.52
C ASP A 22 -12.60 9.92 -7.59
N GLN A 23 -12.99 11.13 -7.18
CA GLN A 23 -12.22 11.94 -6.25
C GLN A 23 -12.16 11.29 -4.86
N LEU A 24 -13.30 10.76 -4.39
CA LEU A 24 -13.36 10.11 -3.09
C LEU A 24 -12.59 8.78 -3.08
N GLN A 25 -12.66 8.01 -4.18
CA GLN A 25 -11.92 6.77 -4.35
C GLN A 25 -10.41 7.02 -4.31
N GLY A 26 -9.91 8.08 -4.96
CA GLY A 26 -8.49 8.43 -4.94
C GLY A 26 -7.97 8.69 -3.52
N TYR A 27 -8.73 9.40 -2.68
CA TYR A 27 -8.34 9.60 -1.27
C TYR A 27 -8.44 8.32 -0.44
N LEU A 28 -9.42 7.47 -0.73
CA LEU A 28 -9.57 6.19 -0.05
C LEU A 28 -8.40 5.25 -0.38
N ASP A 29 -8.02 5.15 -1.64
CA ASP A 29 -6.88 4.35 -2.09
C ASP A 29 -5.58 4.86 -1.47
N ALA A 30 -5.40 6.18 -1.39
CA ALA A 30 -4.24 6.78 -0.72
C ALA A 30 -4.23 6.47 0.79
N ALA A 31 -5.38 6.51 1.46
CA ALA A 31 -5.49 6.19 2.88
C ALA A 31 -5.20 4.70 3.17
N ILE A 32 -5.68 3.79 2.31
CA ILE A 32 -5.38 2.35 2.40
C ILE A 32 -3.88 2.11 2.18
N HIS A 33 -3.29 2.71 1.15
CA HIS A 33 -1.85 2.58 0.90
C HIS A 33 -1.01 3.11 2.07
N ALA A 34 -1.35 4.28 2.61
CA ALA A 34 -0.64 4.86 3.75
C ALA A 34 -0.69 3.93 4.98
N ALA A 35 -1.84 3.30 5.24
CA ALA A 35 -1.96 2.32 6.31
C ALA A 35 -1.13 1.05 6.03
N ALA A 36 -1.19 0.51 4.81
CA ALA A 36 -0.44 -0.68 4.41
C ALA A 36 1.08 -0.48 4.52
N ASP A 37 1.57 0.69 4.09
CA ASP A 37 2.99 1.06 4.16
C ASP A 37 3.44 1.26 5.61
N TYR A 38 2.62 1.91 6.44
CA TYR A 38 2.94 2.02 7.86
C TYR A 38 3.05 0.64 8.52
N LEU A 39 2.14 -0.28 8.17
CA LEU A 39 2.09 -1.64 8.72
C LEU A 39 3.17 -2.57 8.15
N ASN A 40 3.78 -2.24 7.00
CA ASN A 40 4.60 -3.13 6.18
C ASN A 40 3.86 -4.43 5.82
N ARG A 41 2.56 -4.35 5.54
CA ARG A 41 1.69 -5.48 5.24
C ARG A 41 0.62 -5.07 4.26
N ASP A 42 0.19 -6.01 3.43
CA ASP A 42 -1.00 -5.81 2.63
C ASP A 42 -2.25 -6.03 3.50
N ILE A 43 -3.27 -5.20 3.28
CA ILE A 43 -4.51 -5.21 4.05
C ILE A 43 -5.61 -5.82 3.17
N PHE A 44 -6.33 -6.80 3.71
CA PHE A 44 -7.38 -7.52 3.01
C PHE A 44 -8.74 -7.28 3.68
N ALA A 45 -9.81 -7.29 2.89
CA ALA A 45 -11.16 -7.04 3.43
C ALA A 45 -11.68 -8.22 4.26
N ASP A 46 -11.33 -9.44 3.90
CA ASP A 46 -11.78 -10.69 4.50
C ASP A 46 -10.71 -11.78 4.37
N SER A 47 -10.92 -12.90 5.06
CA SER A 47 -10.00 -14.05 5.05
C SER A 47 -9.91 -14.69 3.67
N ASP A 48 -11.02 -14.76 2.91
CA ASP A 48 -11.03 -15.34 1.57
C ASP A 48 -10.12 -14.56 0.61
N ALA A 49 -10.12 -13.22 0.69
CA ALA A 49 -9.23 -12.37 -0.10
C ALA A 49 -7.76 -12.55 0.29
N LEU A 50 -7.46 -12.74 1.58
CA LEU A 50 -6.11 -13.02 2.05
C LEU A 50 -5.64 -14.39 1.53
N ASP A 51 -6.45 -15.42 1.68
CA ASP A 51 -6.11 -16.79 1.25
C ASP A 51 -5.90 -16.85 -0.26
N ALA A 52 -6.79 -16.23 -1.05
CA ALA A 52 -6.64 -16.13 -2.50
C ALA A 52 -5.35 -15.39 -2.91
N ALA A 53 -4.98 -14.32 -2.19
CA ALA A 53 -3.74 -13.60 -2.45
C ALA A 53 -2.51 -14.45 -2.07
N MET A 54 -2.55 -15.17 -0.96
CA MET A 54 -1.50 -16.09 -0.54
C MET A 54 -1.30 -17.25 -1.52
N ASP A 55 -2.37 -17.82 -2.05
CA ASP A 55 -2.34 -18.88 -3.07
C ASP A 55 -1.76 -18.38 -4.40
N ALA A 56 -1.89 -17.09 -4.70
CA ALA A 56 -1.30 -16.47 -5.88
C ALA A 56 0.21 -16.17 -5.74
N VAL A 57 0.73 -16.06 -4.51
CA VAL A 57 2.14 -15.70 -4.26
C VAL A 57 3.14 -16.66 -4.94
N PRO A 58 3.00 -17.99 -4.86
CA PRO A 58 3.92 -18.91 -5.56
C PRO A 58 3.97 -18.67 -7.07
N GLY A 59 2.81 -18.40 -7.70
CA GLY A 59 2.73 -18.10 -9.13
C GLY A 59 3.42 -16.78 -9.48
N ALA A 60 3.23 -15.74 -8.67
CA ALA A 60 3.88 -14.44 -8.86
C ALA A 60 5.41 -14.53 -8.71
N ILE A 61 5.89 -15.30 -7.73
CA ILE A 61 7.32 -15.56 -7.55
C ILE A 61 7.90 -16.37 -8.71
N GLY A 62 7.21 -17.39 -9.20
CA GLY A 62 7.63 -18.17 -10.37
C GLY A 62 7.76 -17.30 -11.63
N GLN A 63 6.77 -16.45 -11.89
CA GLN A 63 6.84 -15.48 -13.01
C GLN A 63 8.00 -14.49 -12.85
N ALA A 64 8.27 -14.04 -11.63
CA ALA A 64 9.38 -13.14 -11.35
C ALA A 64 10.75 -13.83 -11.50
N SER A 65 10.88 -15.11 -11.11
CA SER A 65 12.11 -15.87 -11.30
C SER A 65 12.37 -16.12 -12.78
N ASP A 66 11.35 -16.51 -13.55
CA ASP A 66 11.46 -16.73 -14.99
C ASP A 66 11.86 -15.44 -15.72
N ALA A 67 11.27 -14.30 -15.32
CA ALA A 67 11.63 -12.99 -15.86
C ALA A 67 13.07 -12.58 -15.51
N TYR A 68 13.55 -12.91 -14.31
CA TYR A 68 14.93 -12.67 -13.89
C TYR A 68 15.92 -13.51 -14.69
N GLU A 69 15.64 -14.81 -14.86
CA GLU A 69 16.48 -15.71 -15.65
C GLU A 69 16.52 -15.31 -17.13
N ALA A 70 15.38 -14.92 -17.71
CA ALA A 70 15.31 -14.40 -19.07
C ALA A 70 16.12 -13.11 -19.24
N ALA A 71 16.03 -12.18 -18.28
CA ALA A 71 16.82 -10.95 -18.30
C ALA A 71 18.32 -11.22 -18.15
N ARG A 72 18.70 -12.20 -17.33
CA ARG A 72 20.10 -12.64 -17.15
C ARG A 72 20.65 -13.28 -18.43
N ALA A 73 19.87 -14.12 -19.10
CA ALA A 73 20.23 -14.71 -20.38
C ALA A 73 20.41 -13.63 -21.46
N ALA A 74 19.47 -12.67 -21.54
CA ALA A 74 19.58 -11.54 -22.46
C ALA A 74 20.83 -10.70 -22.22
N ALA A 75 21.15 -10.40 -20.95
CA ALA A 75 22.36 -9.66 -20.58
C ALA A 75 23.65 -10.37 -20.99
N SER A 76 23.70 -11.71 -20.89
CA SER A 76 24.86 -12.51 -21.29
C SER A 76 25.15 -12.48 -22.80
N GLY A 77 24.13 -12.23 -23.62
CA GLY A 77 24.26 -12.08 -25.08
C GLY A 77 24.67 -10.67 -25.53
N MET A 78 24.80 -9.70 -24.62
CA MET A 78 25.14 -8.33 -24.97
C MET A 78 26.64 -8.17 -25.20
N THR A 79 27.01 -7.51 -26.31
CA THR A 79 28.41 -7.21 -26.65
C THR A 79 28.98 -6.06 -25.82
N ASN A 80 28.13 -5.13 -25.36
CA ASN A 80 28.53 -4.02 -24.51
C ASN A 80 28.43 -4.41 -23.02
N ALA A 81 29.58 -4.53 -22.36
CA ALA A 81 29.66 -4.91 -20.95
C ALA A 81 28.95 -3.94 -19.99
N ALA A 82 28.92 -2.63 -20.29
CA ALA A 82 28.22 -1.64 -19.47
C ALA A 82 26.69 -1.75 -19.61
N ALA A 83 26.20 -2.09 -20.81
CA ALA A 83 24.79 -2.35 -21.03
C ALA A 83 24.36 -3.67 -20.35
N ALA A 84 25.23 -4.69 -20.39
CA ALA A 84 25.00 -5.97 -19.71
C ALA A 84 24.90 -5.80 -18.19
N SER A 85 25.82 -5.06 -17.57
CA SER A 85 25.80 -4.82 -16.12
C SER A 85 24.58 -4.00 -15.68
N ALA A 86 24.17 -3.00 -16.47
CA ALA A 86 22.95 -2.24 -16.22
C ALA A 86 21.68 -3.10 -16.35
N ALA A 87 21.62 -4.00 -17.34
CA ALA A 87 20.49 -4.92 -17.49
C ALA A 87 20.39 -5.89 -16.30
N LEU A 88 21.51 -6.41 -15.81
CA LEU A 88 21.56 -7.29 -14.64
C LEU A 88 21.11 -6.56 -13.36
N SER A 89 21.58 -5.33 -13.12
CA SER A 89 21.20 -4.58 -11.91
C SER A 89 19.70 -4.26 -11.88
N ILE A 90 19.10 -3.96 -13.03
CA ILE A 90 17.64 -3.77 -13.15
C ILE A 90 16.89 -5.09 -12.88
N ALA A 91 17.39 -6.22 -13.38
CA ALA A 91 16.80 -7.52 -13.13
C ALA A 91 16.82 -7.88 -11.63
N GLU A 92 17.95 -7.63 -10.96
CA GLU A 92 18.11 -7.85 -9.52
C GLU A 92 17.16 -6.98 -8.70
N GLN A 93 17.00 -5.70 -9.06
CA GLN A 93 16.04 -4.80 -8.40
C GLN A 93 14.61 -5.30 -8.54
N ARG A 94 14.21 -5.74 -9.75
CA ARG A 94 12.85 -6.28 -9.99
C ARG A 94 12.60 -7.55 -9.19
N TRP A 95 13.58 -8.45 -9.11
CA TRP A 95 13.51 -9.64 -8.29
C TRP A 95 13.36 -9.31 -6.79
N ALA A 96 14.16 -8.36 -6.29
CA ALA A 96 14.07 -7.91 -4.90
C ALA A 96 12.68 -7.33 -4.58
N ILE A 97 12.14 -6.49 -5.46
CA ILE A 97 10.79 -5.92 -5.32
C ILE A 97 9.74 -7.03 -5.29
N ALA A 98 9.81 -8.01 -6.21
CA ALA A 98 8.87 -9.13 -6.24
C ALA A 98 8.89 -9.94 -4.93
N GLN A 99 10.08 -10.21 -4.38
CA GLN A 99 10.22 -10.88 -3.08
C GLN A 99 9.67 -10.05 -1.91
N HIS A 100 9.89 -8.73 -1.92
CA HIS A 100 9.32 -7.84 -0.91
C HIS A 100 7.79 -7.81 -0.96
N LEU A 101 7.20 -7.71 -2.14
CA LEU A 101 5.74 -7.75 -2.33
C LEU A 101 5.17 -9.09 -1.87
N ALA A 102 5.78 -10.21 -2.27
CA ALA A 102 5.39 -11.53 -1.80
C ALA A 102 5.46 -11.67 -0.27
N THR A 103 6.46 -11.04 0.36
CA THR A 103 6.59 -11.01 1.82
C THR A 103 5.46 -10.21 2.46
N ARG A 104 5.09 -9.05 1.90
CA ARG A 104 3.96 -8.23 2.38
C ARG A 104 2.64 -8.96 2.30
N THR A 105 2.40 -9.68 1.20
CA THR A 105 1.19 -10.49 0.98
C THR A 105 1.16 -11.72 1.88
N ARG A 106 2.27 -12.46 1.98
CA ARG A 106 2.40 -13.65 2.86
C ARG A 106 2.12 -13.34 4.32
N PHE A 107 2.46 -12.12 4.74
CA PHE A 107 2.19 -11.62 6.08
C PHE A 107 1.08 -10.57 6.08
N GLY A 108 0.14 -10.68 5.14
CA GLY A 108 -1.05 -9.86 5.09
C GLY A 108 -1.87 -9.91 6.37
N ILE A 109 -2.78 -8.93 6.51
CA ILE A 109 -3.71 -8.86 7.64
C ILE A 109 -5.11 -8.55 7.14
N VAL A 110 -6.11 -9.23 7.72
CA VAL A 110 -7.52 -8.89 7.51
C VAL A 110 -7.85 -7.60 8.27
N ALA A 111 -8.54 -6.68 7.63
CA ALA A 111 -8.90 -5.39 8.19
C ALA A 111 -9.72 -5.56 9.48
N THR A 112 -9.12 -5.19 10.61
CA THR A 112 -9.83 -5.11 11.88
C THR A 112 -10.60 -3.78 11.95
N PRO A 113 -11.60 -3.65 12.86
CA PRO A 113 -12.27 -2.37 13.08
C PRO A 113 -11.32 -1.22 13.43
N SER A 114 -10.19 -1.51 14.10
CA SER A 114 -9.14 -0.52 14.40
C SER A 114 -8.46 -0.02 13.12
N ILE A 115 -8.09 -0.94 12.21
CA ILE A 115 -7.47 -0.62 10.92
C ILE A 115 -8.46 0.16 10.04
N ALA A 116 -9.72 -0.27 9.98
CA ALA A 116 -10.74 0.44 9.22
C ALA A 116 -10.98 1.87 9.76
N ALA A 117 -10.98 2.06 11.08
CA ALA A 117 -11.08 3.38 11.70
C ALA A 117 -9.86 4.27 11.37
N ALA A 118 -8.65 3.70 11.41
CA ALA A 118 -7.43 4.40 11.03
C ALA A 118 -7.45 4.87 9.56
N ILE A 119 -7.92 4.02 8.65
CA ILE A 119 -8.10 4.36 7.22
C ILE A 119 -9.11 5.50 7.06
N LYS A 120 -10.25 5.45 7.78
CA LYS A 120 -11.27 6.53 7.74
C LYS A 120 -10.68 7.86 8.25
N LEU A 121 -9.92 7.85 9.35
CA LEU A 121 -9.26 9.05 9.87
C LEU A 121 -8.26 9.65 8.86
N THR A 122 -7.43 8.82 8.22
CA THR A 122 -6.50 9.28 7.17
C THR A 122 -7.27 9.83 5.96
N LEU A 123 -8.35 9.16 5.54
CA LEU A 123 -9.24 9.64 4.47
C LEU A 123 -9.80 11.03 4.80
N GLY A 124 -10.35 11.21 6.01
CA GLY A 124 -10.88 12.50 6.45
C GLY A 124 -9.81 13.60 6.45
N HIS A 125 -8.58 13.25 6.85
CA HIS A 125 -7.44 14.18 6.83
C HIS A 125 -7.07 14.61 5.41
N LEU A 126 -6.95 13.66 4.46
CA LEU A 126 -6.63 13.94 3.06
C LEU A 126 -7.75 14.71 2.35
N PHE A 127 -9.00 14.44 2.71
CA PHE A 127 -10.16 15.13 2.15
C PHE A 127 -10.23 16.60 2.61
N ALA A 128 -9.99 16.84 3.90
CA ALA A 128 -10.05 18.18 4.50
C ALA A 128 -8.84 19.05 4.17
N ASN A 129 -7.64 18.46 4.08
CA ASN A 129 -6.39 19.19 3.85
C ASN A 129 -5.88 18.93 2.43
N ARG A 130 -6.19 19.86 1.51
CA ARG A 130 -5.77 19.79 0.09
C ARG A 130 -4.44 20.48 -0.21
N GLU A 131 -3.85 21.09 0.81
CA GLU A 131 -2.57 21.80 0.72
C GLU A 131 -1.56 21.12 1.64
N SER A 132 -0.30 21.05 1.22
CA SER A 132 0.77 20.45 2.01
C SER A 132 1.26 21.35 3.14
N VAL A 133 0.98 22.65 3.08
CA VAL A 133 1.39 23.65 4.08
C VAL A 133 0.29 24.68 4.23
N VAL A 134 -0.33 24.75 5.42
CA VAL A 134 -1.23 25.84 5.80
C VAL A 134 -0.39 26.90 6.52
N SER A 135 -0.20 28.06 5.93
CA SER A 135 0.52 29.19 6.54
C SER A 135 -0.46 30.11 7.27
N GLY A 136 -0.50 30.04 8.61
CA GLY A 136 -1.34 30.93 9.43
C GLY A 136 -1.18 30.70 10.94
N VAL A 137 -1.50 31.71 11.75
CA VAL A 137 -1.36 31.69 13.23
C VAL A 137 -2.24 30.60 13.90
N ASN A 138 -3.26 30.11 13.21
CA ASN A 138 -4.14 29.01 13.65
C ASN A 138 -3.86 27.67 12.93
N ALA A 139 -2.74 27.52 12.22
CA ALA A 139 -2.40 26.32 11.44
C ALA A 139 -1.82 25.15 12.27
N ALA A 140 -1.85 25.24 13.60
CA ALA A 140 -1.42 24.16 14.47
C ALA A 140 -2.47 23.03 14.45
N ALA A 141 -2.35 22.12 13.48
CA ALA A 141 -2.99 20.81 13.58
C ALA A 141 -2.36 20.09 14.77
N VAL A 142 -3.03 20.13 15.92
CA VAL A 142 -2.60 19.38 17.11
C VAL A 142 -2.99 17.93 16.89
N GLU A 143 -1.99 17.04 16.80
CA GLU A 143 -2.25 15.61 16.74
C GLU A 143 -2.99 15.17 18.00
N LEU A 144 -4.13 14.50 17.80
CA LEU A 144 -4.90 13.96 18.91
C LEU A 144 -4.11 12.79 19.55
N PRO A 145 -4.10 12.66 20.89
CA PRO A 145 -3.37 11.61 21.60
C PRO A 145 -3.68 10.17 21.18
N LEU A 146 -4.84 9.91 20.56
CA LEU A 146 -5.27 8.63 19.98
C LEU A 146 -5.30 8.70 18.44
N GLY A 147 -4.20 9.13 17.83
CA GLY A 147 -4.10 9.30 16.37
C GLY A 147 -4.04 7.99 15.58
N VAL A 148 -4.02 8.12 14.25
CA VAL A 148 -3.93 7.00 13.28
C VAL A 148 -2.82 6.02 13.64
N GLN A 149 -1.64 6.52 14.01
CA GLN A 149 -0.49 5.67 14.36
C GLN A 149 -0.75 4.82 15.61
N TYR A 150 -1.49 5.32 16.60
CA TYR A 150 -1.83 4.55 17.80
C TYR A 150 -2.70 3.34 17.47
N LEU A 151 -3.65 3.50 16.53
CA LEU A 151 -4.52 2.42 16.06
C LEU A 151 -3.78 1.34 15.24
N LEU A 152 -2.70 1.73 14.54
CA LEU A 152 -1.94 0.85 13.65
C LEU A 152 -0.70 0.22 14.33
N SER A 153 -0.13 0.88 15.33
CA SER A 153 1.12 0.45 16.01
C SER A 153 1.13 -1.02 16.45
N PRO A 154 0.04 -1.59 17.02
CA PRO A 154 0.04 -2.99 17.46
C PRO A 154 0.15 -4.01 16.32
N TYR A 155 -0.23 -3.63 15.10
CA TYR A 155 -0.27 -4.51 13.92
C TYR A 155 0.98 -4.37 13.04
N ARG A 156 1.83 -3.36 13.32
CA ARG A 156 3.00 -3.03 12.52
C ARG A 156 4.04 -4.14 12.61
N ARG A 157 4.55 -4.55 11.44
CA ARG A 157 5.71 -5.44 11.38
C ARG A 157 6.97 -4.61 11.18
N VAL A 158 7.89 -4.70 12.14
CA VAL A 158 9.23 -4.13 11.98
C VAL A 158 9.99 -5.00 10.99
N MET A 159 10.18 -4.51 9.76
CA MET A 159 11.22 -5.05 8.88
C MET A 159 12.55 -4.54 9.44
N MET A 160 13.38 -5.47 9.92
CA MET A 160 14.77 -5.16 10.22
C MET A 160 15.47 -4.87 8.87
N PRO A 161 16.27 -3.80 8.75
CA PRO A 161 17.01 -3.48 7.54
C PRO A 161 18.02 -4.56 7.17
#